data_AF-A0A7K3YD74-F1
#
_entry.id   AF-A0A7K3YD74-F1
#
_cell.length_a   1.000
_cell.length_b   1.000
_cell.length_c   1.000
_cell.angle_alpha   90.00
_cell.angle_beta   90.00
_cell.angle_gamma   90.00
#
_symmetry.space_group_name_H-M   'P 1'
#
loop_
_entity.id
_entity.type
_entity.pdbx_description
1 polymer ?
#
loop_
_entity_poly.entity_id
_entity_poly.type
_entity_poly.pdbx_seq_one_letter_code
_entity_poly.pdbx_strand_id
1 'polypeptide(L)'
;MEKSPYTNITSPFIKKKLIKTSWSNHIYIDSLISLEKFIKKSPRSSASSILFHMLKNKYREEFLTLCKEYSIERYKKELGNIKKKEREVISQGKRLKEREENLKNSWTRAGGLE
;
A
#
# COMPACT_ATOMS: atom_id res chain seq x y z
N MET A 1 6.06 9.40 34.43
CA MET A 1 6.58 8.21 33.72
C MET A 1 5.90 8.15 32.36
N GLU A 2 6.64 8.42 31.28
CA GLU A 2 6.10 8.23 29.93
C GLU A 2 5.79 6.75 29.71
N LYS A 3 4.53 6.42 29.40
CA LYS A 3 4.15 5.06 29.02
C LYS A 3 4.78 4.75 27.67
N SER A 4 5.59 3.70 27.61
CA SER A 4 6.21 3.23 26.38
C SER A 4 5.15 3.03 25.28
N PRO A 5 5.40 3.48 24.03
CA PRO A 5 4.43 3.35 22.94
C PRO A 5 4.08 1.89 22.64
N TYR A 6 4.93 0.94 23.05
CA TYR A 6 4.77 -0.49 22.81
C TYR A 6 3.84 -1.18 23.82
N THR A 7 3.52 -0.56 24.96
CA THR A 7 2.65 -1.18 25.98
C THR A 7 1.18 -1.17 25.61
N ASN A 8 0.76 -0.26 24.71
CA ASN A 8 -0.65 -0.06 24.34
C ASN A 8 -1.01 -0.65 22.97
N ILE A 9 -0.17 -1.53 22.41
CA ILE A 9 -0.45 -2.20 21.14
C ILE A 9 -1.64 -3.12 21.36
N THR A 10 -2.73 -2.92 20.60
CA THR A 10 -3.91 -3.78 20.70
C THR A 10 -3.93 -4.89 19.66
N SER A 11 -3.21 -4.70 18.54
CA SER A 11 -3.21 -5.65 17.41
C SER A 11 -2.48 -6.94 17.78
N PRO A 12 -3.14 -8.11 17.71
CA PRO A 12 -2.46 -9.39 17.84
C PRO A 12 -1.34 -9.57 16.81
N PHE A 13 -1.57 -9.11 15.58
CA PHE A 13 -0.56 -9.12 14.52
C PHE A 13 0.70 -8.31 14.88
N ILE A 14 0.55 -7.06 15.34
CA ILE A 14 1.71 -6.22 15.69
C ILE A 14 2.45 -6.81 16.90
N LYS A 15 1.75 -7.33 17.92
CA LYS A 15 2.40 -8.00 19.06
C LYS A 15 3.28 -9.17 18.61
N LYS A 16 2.77 -10.02 17.70
CA LYS A 16 3.54 -11.15 17.13
C LYS A 16 4.77 -10.67 16.35
N LYS A 17 4.66 -9.56 15.61
CA LYS A 17 5.80 -8.97 14.89
C LYS A 17 6.82 -8.36 15.84
N LEU A 18 6.38 -7.64 16.87
CA LEU A 18 7.23 -7.02 17.88
C LEU A 18 8.16 -8.04 18.54
N ILE A 19 7.63 -9.19 19.00
CA ILE A 19 8.41 -10.25 19.65
C ILE A 19 9.55 -10.76 18.75
N LYS A 20 9.36 -10.73 17.43
CA LYS A 20 10.32 -11.22 16.44
C LYS A 20 11.25 -10.13 15.90
N THR A 21 11.05 -8.88 16.28
CA THR A 21 11.78 -7.74 15.70
C THR A 21 12.85 -7.29 16.68
N SER A 22 14.11 -7.24 16.22
CA SER A 22 15.21 -6.67 16.99
C SER A 22 15.03 -5.16 17.15
N TRP A 23 15.62 -4.59 18.20
CA TRP A 23 15.61 -3.14 18.43
C TRP A 23 16.17 -2.33 17.25
N SER A 24 17.17 -2.85 16.56
CA SER A 24 17.73 -2.23 15.34
C SER A 24 16.69 -1.98 14.24
N ASN A 25 15.56 -2.68 14.26
CA ASN A 25 14.47 -2.56 13.30
C ASN A 25 13.16 -2.08 13.94
N HIS A 26 13.21 -1.38 15.08
CA HIS A 26 12.02 -0.87 15.78
C HIS A 26 11.17 0.08 14.91
N ILE A 27 11.78 0.83 14.00
CA ILE A 27 11.09 1.76 13.07
C ILE A 27 10.00 1.03 12.25
N TYR A 28 10.23 -0.24 11.92
CA TYR A 28 9.21 -1.07 11.26
C TYR A 28 7.97 -1.23 12.16
N ILE A 29 8.15 -1.52 13.44
CA ILE A 29 7.05 -1.65 14.40
C ILE A 29 6.36 -0.30 14.61
N ASP A 30 7.10 0.80 14.72
CA ASP A 30 6.53 2.15 14.86
C ASP A 30 5.66 2.52 13.65
N SER A 31 6.10 2.11 12.46
CA SER A 31 5.35 2.26 11.22
C SER A 31 4.02 1.49 11.27
N LEU A 32 4.03 0.24 11.78
CA LEU A 32 2.82 -0.55 11.96
C LEU A 32 1.86 0.05 13.00
N ILE A 33 2.38 0.55 14.12
CA ILE A 33 1.58 1.24 15.15
C ILE A 33 0.94 2.49 14.56
N SER A 34 1.66 3.24 13.72
CA SER A 34 1.13 4.41 13.03
C SER A 34 0.02 4.03 12.04
N LEU A 35 0.19 2.95 11.28
CA LEU A 35 -0.86 2.39 10.43
C LEU A 35 -2.10 1.98 11.22
N GLU A 36 -1.93 1.27 12.35
CA GLU A 36 -3.04 0.90 13.24
C GLU A 36 -3.84 2.15 13.67
N LYS A 37 -3.15 3.21 14.08
CA LYS A 37 -3.77 4.48 14.47
C LYS A 37 -4.57 5.09 13.32
N PHE A 38 -4.02 5.13 12.11
CA PHE A 38 -4.71 5.67 10.93
C PHE A 38 -5.87 4.81 10.44
N ILE A 39 -5.82 3.51 10.70
CA ILE A 39 -6.93 2.59 10.39
C ILE A 39 -8.11 2.88 11.32
N LYS A 40 -7.84 3.01 12.62
CA LYS A 40 -8.84 3.31 13.65
C LYS A 40 -9.40 4.73 13.54
N LYS A 41 -8.55 5.68 13.17
CA LYS A 41 -8.90 7.10 13.09
C LYS A 41 -8.24 7.71 11.86
N SER A 42 -9.06 8.17 10.92
CA SER A 42 -8.58 8.79 9.69
C SER A 42 -7.59 9.92 9.96
N PRO A 43 -6.52 10.06 9.14
CA PRO A 43 -5.58 11.16 9.25
C PRO A 43 -6.32 12.49 9.08
N ARG A 44 -5.96 13.49 9.90
CA ARG A 44 -6.64 14.80 9.94
C ARG A 44 -5.86 15.91 9.24
N SER A 45 -4.57 15.73 9.01
CA SER A 45 -3.70 16.72 8.36
C SER A 45 -3.15 16.18 7.05
N SER A 46 -2.76 17.08 6.14
CA SER A 46 -2.14 16.72 4.86
C SER A 46 -0.87 15.88 5.06
N ALA A 47 -0.02 16.26 6.02
CA ALA A 47 1.19 15.51 6.35
C ALA A 47 0.87 14.09 6.84
N SER A 48 -0.13 13.93 7.71
CA SER A 48 -0.57 12.61 8.16
C SER A 48 -1.18 11.78 7.04
N SER A 49 -1.90 12.40 6.10
CA SER A 49 -2.45 11.72 4.92
C SER A 49 -1.34 11.22 4.00
N ILE A 50 -0.33 12.06 3.72
CA ILE A 50 0.85 11.67 2.93
C ILE A 50 1.57 10.51 3.60
N LEU A 51 1.86 10.62 4.90
CA LEU A 51 2.50 9.55 5.67
C LEU A 51 1.68 8.27 5.62
N PHE A 52 0.36 8.35 5.82
CA PHE A 52 -0.52 7.20 5.73
C PHE A 52 -0.45 6.53 4.35
N HIS A 53 -0.49 7.31 3.27
CA HIS A 53 -0.38 6.77 1.91
C HIS A 53 0.98 6.11 1.66
N MET A 54 2.07 6.72 2.11
CA MET A 54 3.42 6.14 2.00
C MET A 54 3.52 4.82 2.76
N LEU A 55 3.09 4.79 4.03
CA LEU A 55 3.11 3.57 4.86
C LEU A 55 2.22 2.48 4.27
N LYS A 56 1.02 2.84 3.79
CA LYS A 56 0.09 1.91 3.15
C LYS A 56 0.70 1.25 1.92
N ASN A 57 1.41 2.01 1.10
CA ASN A 57 2.05 1.49 -0.10
C ASN A 57 3.27 0.63 0.23
N LYS A 58 4.07 1.04 1.23
CA LYS A 58 5.28 0.32 1.64
C LYS A 58 4.98 -1.00 2.34
N TYR A 59 3.97 -1.04 3.20
CA TYR A 59 3.59 -2.19 4.04
C TYR A 59 2.19 -2.70 3.67
N ARG A 60 1.99 -3.00 2.38
CA ARG A 60 0.66 -3.28 1.83
C ARG A 60 0.00 -4.52 2.44
N GLU A 61 0.76 -5.59 2.64
CA GLU A 61 0.24 -6.85 3.20
C GLU A 61 -0.10 -6.70 4.68
N GLU A 62 0.76 -6.02 5.44
CA GLU A 62 0.54 -5.73 6.84
C GLU A 62 -0.64 -4.79 7.03
N PHE A 63 -0.77 -3.77 6.17
CA PHE A 63 -1.93 -2.88 6.17
C PHE A 63 -3.24 -3.64 5.93
N LEU A 64 -3.27 -4.57 4.97
CA LEU A 64 -4.45 -5.41 4.72
C LEU A 64 -4.76 -6.31 5.92
N THR A 65 -3.73 -6.90 6.54
CA THR A 65 -3.90 -7.71 7.75
C THR A 65 -4.49 -6.89 8.89
N LEU A 66 -3.98 -5.68 9.12
CA LEU A 66 -4.51 -4.75 10.12
C LEU A 66 -5.94 -4.30 9.78
N CYS A 67 -6.26 -4.04 8.51
CA CYS A 67 -7.63 -3.75 8.12
C CYS A 67 -8.56 -4.93 8.44
N LYS A 68 -8.13 -6.17 8.22
CA LYS A 68 -8.92 -7.35 8.56
C LYS A 68 -9.21 -7.47 10.06
N GLU A 69 -8.26 -7.08 10.92
CA GLU A 69 -8.43 -7.09 12.37
C GLU A 69 -9.39 -5.99 12.86
N TYR A 70 -9.35 -4.78 12.30
CA TYR A 70 -10.07 -3.62 12.84
C TYR A 70 -11.31 -3.19 12.06
N SER A 71 -11.37 -3.46 10.76
CA SER A 71 -12.48 -3.03 9.90
C SER A 71 -12.59 -3.91 8.66
N ILE A 72 -13.45 -4.93 8.74
CA ILE A 72 -13.70 -5.84 7.62
C ILE A 72 -14.22 -5.11 6.37
N GLU A 73 -15.00 -4.04 6.56
CA GLU A 73 -15.48 -3.20 5.47
C GLU A 73 -14.32 -2.51 4.75
N ARG A 74 -13.40 -1.89 5.50
CA ARG A 74 -12.20 -1.25 4.94
C ARG A 74 -11.31 -2.25 4.24
N TYR A 75 -11.15 -3.45 4.80
CA TYR A 75 -10.43 -4.56 4.16
C TYR A 75 -11.02 -4.92 2.79
N LYS A 76 -12.34 -5.14 2.72
CA LYS A 76 -13.04 -5.45 1.46
C LYS A 76 -12.87 -4.33 0.44
N LYS A 77 -13.01 -3.07 0.87
CA LYS A 77 -12.84 -1.89 0.01
C LYS A 77 -11.42 -1.81 -0.56
N GLU A 78 -10.40 -1.98 0.26
CA GLU A 78 -9.00 -1.91 -0.18
C GLU A 78 -8.64 -3.08 -1.10
N LEU A 79 -9.13 -4.30 -0.84
CA LEU A 79 -9.01 -5.42 -1.78
C LEU A 79 -9.67 -5.11 -3.13
N GLY A 80 -10.84 -4.48 -3.14
CA GLY A 80 -11.51 -4.05 -4.36
C GLY A 80 -10.67 -3.03 -5.14
N ASN A 81 -10.12 -2.03 -4.45
CA ASN A 81 -9.24 -1.02 -5.05
C ASN A 81 -7.97 -1.62 -5.65
N ILE A 82 -7.39 -2.60 -4.96
CA ILE A 82 -6.23 -3.36 -5.43
C ILE A 82 -6.54 -4.06 -6.75
N LYS A 83 -7.63 -4.83 -6.80
CA LYS A 83 -8.04 -5.54 -8.02
C LYS A 83 -8.36 -4.58 -9.16
N LYS A 84 -8.97 -3.43 -8.84
CA LYS A 84 -9.27 -2.39 -9.83
C LYS A 84 -7.99 -1.82 -10.44
N LYS A 85 -7.01 -1.45 -9.60
CA LYS A 85 -5.70 -0.94 -10.07
C LYS A 85 -4.95 -1.96 -10.92
N GLU A 86 -4.96 -3.23 -10.54
CA GLU A 86 -4.33 -4.29 -11.34
C GLU A 86 -4.96 -4.40 -12.73
N ARG A 87 -6.29 -4.32 -12.82
CA ARG A 87 -6.99 -4.28 -14.12
C ARG A 87 -6.65 -3.04 -14.93
N GLU A 88 -6.56 -1.87 -14.29
CA GLU A 88 -6.17 -0.62 -14.93
C GLU A 88 -4.76 -0.69 -15.51
N VAL A 89 -3.78 -1.22 -14.75
CA VAL A 89 -2.41 -1.41 -15.21
C VAL A 89 -2.34 -2.35 -16.42
N ILE A 90 -3.06 -3.46 -16.39
CA ILE A 90 -3.14 -4.40 -17.53
C ILE A 90 -3.74 -3.70 -18.76
N SER A 91 -4.83 -2.96 -18.58
CA SER A 91 -5.50 -2.22 -19.66
C SER A 91 -4.59 -1.16 -20.28
N GLN A 92 -3.88 -0.38 -19.44
CA GLN A 92 -2.91 0.60 -19.91
C GLN A 92 -1.75 -0.05 -20.66
N GLY A 93 -1.23 -1.18 -20.17
CA GLY A 93 -0.18 -1.94 -20.85
C GLY A 93 -0.61 -2.42 -22.25
N LYS A 94 -1.86 -2.90 -22.40
CA LYS A 94 -2.40 -3.27 -23.71
C LYS A 94 -2.50 -2.07 -24.67
N ARG A 95 -3.03 -0.95 -24.18
CA ARG A 95 -3.13 0.30 -24.97
C ARG A 95 -1.78 0.83 -25.42
N LEU A 96 -0.76 0.72 -24.56
CA LEU A 96 0.60 1.12 -24.91
C LEU A 96 1.17 0.24 -26.02
N LYS A 97 1.01 -1.08 -25.91
CA LYS A 97 1.43 -2.01 -26.96
C LYS A 97 0.72 -1.76 -28.29
N GLU A 98 -0.60 -1.56 -28.27
CA GLU A 98 -1.38 -1.21 -29.47
C GLU A 98 -0.90 0.11 -30.10
N ARG A 99 -0.55 1.11 -29.27
CA ARG A 99 -0.02 2.38 -29.75
C ARG A 99 1.37 2.22 -30.36
N GLU A 100 2.25 1.45 -29.73
CA GLU A 100 3.59 1.14 -30.26
C GLU A 100 3.50 0.40 -31.60
N GLU A 101 2.62 -0.60 -31.70
CA GLU A 101 2.37 -1.34 -32.94
C GLU A 101 1.85 -0.43 -34.05
N ASN A 102 0.90 0.46 -33.74
CA ASN A 102 0.39 1.43 -34.71
C ASN A 102 1.45 2.43 -35.16
N LEU A 103 2.31 2.89 -34.26
CA LEU A 103 3.43 3.78 -34.58
C LEU A 103 4.46 3.06 -35.45
N LYS A 104 4.82 1.82 -35.11
CA LYS A 104 5.72 0.97 -35.90
C LYS A 104 5.19 0.77 -37.31
N ASN A 105 3.92 0.39 -37.45
CA ASN A 105 3.27 0.22 -38.74
C ASN A 105 3.24 1.52 -39.56
N SER A 106 3.03 2.67 -38.91
CA SER A 106 3.07 3.97 -39.57
C SER A 106 4.48 4.34 -40.05
N TRP A 107 5.51 4.04 -39.25
CA TRP A 107 6.92 4.23 -39.58
C TRP A 107 7.34 3.41 -40.78
N THR A 108 7.03 2.11 -40.79
CA THR A 108 7.33 1.22 -41.93
C THR A 108 6.60 1.65 -43.20
N ARG A 109 5.33 2.06 -43.10
CA ARG A 109 4.58 2.60 -44.26
C ARG A 109 5.19 3.88 -44.85
N ALA A 110 5.84 4.69 -44.02
CA ALA A 110 6.54 5.89 -44.47
C ALA A 110 7.93 5.59 -45.09
N GLY A 111 8.32 4.31 -45.20
CA GLY A 111 9.61 3.88 -45.73
C GLY A 111 10.72 3.75 -44.68
N GLY A 112 10.38 3.82 -43.39
CA GLY A 112 11.31 3.54 -42.31
C GLY A 112 11.69 2.06 -42.23
N LEU A 113 12.96 1.76 -41.97
CA LEU A 113 13.45 0.40 -41.71
C LEU A 113 13.04 -0.06 -40.30
N GLU A 114 12.74 -1.36 -40.15
CA GLU A 114 12.43 -2.03 -38.88
C GLU A 114 13.64 -2.19 -37.96
#